data_AF-A0AAN8XHV8-F1
#
_entry.id   AF-A0AAN8XHV8-F1
#
_cell.length_a   1.000
_cell.length_b   1.000
_cell.length_c   1.000
_cell.angle_alpha   90.00
_cell.angle_beta   90.00
_cell.angle_gamma   90.00
#
_symmetry.space_group_name_H-M   'P 1'
#
loop_
_entity.id
_entity.type
_entity.pdbx_description
1 polymer ?
#
loop_
_entity_poly.entity_id
_entity_poly.type
_entity_poly.pdbx_seq_one_letter_code
_entity_poly.pdbx_strand_id
1 'polypeptide(L)'
;MVHFQASGPATTESMLAYKGTLKQLDEATFCFRLRIAQSRSTNSIFSYAVPDEGDEIHLSVNYKYQTLIFSCCDGLWEQETPMRISLREWLSICFSVNLKTWRWELVRNGEVKGGTLNITSAISPKIRSGGHLIIGQEQDSMRGGFNEFESLSGRLADLRLYDFILTTQQKMNYTMCTYFEEERPPIIDFANINVQYTAEKVTVSEITLSDTCNTNRNFDLVFPELRDFEAGWLLCNIAGGVLTLPTDSQYNEKLFNLSLPYAEACGDGFAETLWLGVKGDVATQKWLTHPESVPISYAKFDINKGLPIEEPELCMAFIGSKETVAEQYGLWVPSDCQLEMCPACHFDKVVIIRMRGLCEQSEFDRDYFLSHDQDSLSFTGVYYSEILKMPPDQNVVNSDYGYWILKRLDKPHVVAILPMMSPIHYPIGLNTWSVANDVCGQEKINLMMTSCQDYKFSCSDGTCINLQQRCDLETDCPDGTDEVGCYFLTLPKGYDGLIPPSRPDRSQPIKVYLYITLLSVRKIDLTNFRFVCELEVQLRWIDDRLIYHHLNFAETLNVVNNEDLMPWIPKMEFLGDGDTSSLIETRRSSLRIRRYSNPLPDNDENIYEGKSIQVLRER
;
A
#
# COMPACT_ATOMS: atom_id res chain seq x y z
N MET A 1 0.99 -16.21 22.89
CA MET A 1 1.39 -15.84 21.52
C MET A 1 2.86 -16.19 21.33
N VAL A 2 3.25 -16.55 20.11
CA VAL A 2 4.64 -16.79 19.71
C VAL A 2 5.02 -15.83 18.60
N HIS A 3 6.22 -15.25 18.68
CA HIS A 3 6.79 -14.38 17.66
C HIS A 3 7.91 -15.11 16.92
N PHE A 4 7.75 -15.25 15.61
CA PHE A 4 8.69 -15.89 14.70
C PHE A 4 9.44 -14.83 13.91
N GLN A 5 10.75 -15.03 13.75
CA GLN A 5 11.65 -14.14 13.00
C GLN A 5 11.53 -12.67 13.38
N ALA A 6 11.53 -12.39 14.69
CA ALA A 6 11.41 -11.02 15.22
C ALA A 6 12.45 -10.04 14.65
N SER A 7 13.64 -10.54 14.29
CA SER A 7 14.73 -9.74 13.73
C SER A 7 14.51 -9.29 12.28
N GLY A 8 13.56 -9.89 11.55
CA GLY A 8 13.30 -9.60 10.14
C GLY A 8 13.85 -10.64 9.15
N PRO A 9 15.17 -10.96 9.14
CA PRO A 9 15.75 -11.91 8.20
C PRO A 9 15.10 -13.29 8.24
N ALA A 10 14.96 -13.87 7.06
CA ALA A 10 14.56 -15.25 6.86
C ALA A 10 15.63 -16.19 7.45
N THR A 11 15.21 -17.11 8.33
CA THR A 11 16.09 -18.11 8.94
C THR A 11 15.37 -19.44 9.11
N THR A 12 16.13 -20.53 9.11
CA THR A 12 15.66 -21.89 9.40
C THR A 12 15.68 -22.24 10.89
N GLU A 13 16.13 -21.32 11.74
CA GLU A 13 16.39 -21.57 13.16
C GLU A 13 15.27 -21.07 14.10
N SER A 14 14.29 -20.33 13.55
CA SER A 14 13.15 -19.79 14.32
C SER A 14 11.96 -20.73 14.21
N MET A 15 11.71 -21.53 15.26
CA MET A 15 10.64 -22.53 15.26
C MET A 15 10.13 -22.88 16.66
N LEU A 16 8.97 -23.52 16.70
CA LEU A 16 8.43 -24.14 17.91
C LEU A 16 8.20 -25.64 17.64
N ALA A 17 8.94 -26.50 18.35
CA ALA A 17 8.87 -27.95 18.19
C ALA A 17 8.00 -28.58 19.29
N TYR A 18 6.96 -29.32 18.90
CA TYR A 18 6.15 -30.07 19.85
C TYR A 18 6.93 -31.26 20.41
N LYS A 19 6.94 -31.43 21.74
CA LYS A 19 7.71 -32.50 22.41
C LYS A 19 7.05 -33.89 22.30
N GLY A 20 5.75 -33.93 22.03
CA GLY A 20 5.00 -35.17 21.85
C GLY A 20 4.95 -35.64 20.39
N THR A 21 4.08 -36.61 20.14
CA THR A 21 3.73 -37.09 18.79
C THR A 21 2.23 -37.07 18.61
N LEU A 22 1.77 -36.94 17.36
CA LEU A 22 0.38 -37.16 17.01
C LEU A 22 0.05 -38.66 17.03
N LYS A 23 -1.20 -38.96 17.39
CA LYS A 23 -1.83 -40.25 17.08
C LYS A 23 -2.28 -40.25 15.62
N GLN A 24 -2.68 -41.41 15.11
CA GLN A 24 -3.26 -41.49 13.77
C GLN A 24 -4.57 -40.68 13.74
N LEU A 25 -4.73 -39.82 12.73
CA LEU A 25 -5.94 -39.00 12.55
C LEU A 25 -6.63 -39.37 11.23
N ASP A 26 -7.92 -39.64 11.30
CA ASP A 26 -8.77 -39.81 10.10
C ASP A 26 -9.56 -38.51 9.79
N GLU A 27 -9.50 -37.56 10.71
CA GLU A 27 -10.17 -36.28 10.66
C GLU A 27 -9.47 -35.31 11.62
N ALA A 28 -9.42 -34.04 11.25
CA ALA A 28 -8.76 -33.02 12.04
C ALA A 28 -9.40 -31.65 11.84
N THR A 29 -9.39 -30.83 12.89
CA THR A 29 -9.65 -29.39 12.80
C THR A 29 -8.49 -28.61 13.40
N PHE A 30 -7.97 -27.64 12.65
CA PHE A 30 -6.93 -26.71 13.04
C PHE A 30 -7.55 -25.33 13.19
N CYS A 31 -7.47 -24.70 14.36
CA CYS A 31 -7.92 -23.33 14.59
C CYS A 31 -6.77 -22.51 15.15
N PHE A 32 -6.50 -21.34 14.60
CA PHE A 32 -5.41 -20.47 15.04
C PHE A 32 -5.64 -19.02 14.64
N ARG A 33 -4.87 -18.13 15.27
CA ARG A 33 -4.83 -16.70 14.95
C ARG A 33 -3.44 -16.34 14.45
N LEU A 34 -3.37 -15.79 13.25
CA LEU A 34 -2.13 -15.53 12.54
C LEU A 34 -2.02 -14.04 12.22
N ARG A 35 -0.85 -13.44 12.51
CA ARG A 35 -0.49 -12.10 12.05
C ARG A 35 0.86 -12.13 11.37
N ILE A 36 0.86 -12.07 10.04
CA ILE A 36 2.08 -12.15 9.23
C ILE A 36 2.81 -10.80 9.28
N ALA A 37 4.11 -10.78 9.54
CA ALA A 37 4.91 -9.55 9.56
C ALA A 37 5.50 -9.22 8.18
N GLN A 38 6.06 -10.24 7.52
CA GLN A 38 6.59 -10.19 6.14
C GLN A 38 6.16 -11.44 5.38
N SER A 39 5.88 -11.27 4.09
CA SER A 39 5.60 -12.36 3.18
C SER A 39 6.89 -13.10 2.83
N ARG A 40 6.73 -14.40 2.60
CA ARG A 40 7.75 -15.31 2.05
C ARG A 40 7.22 -15.95 0.77
N SER A 41 7.99 -16.86 0.15
CA SER A 41 7.49 -17.60 -1.03
C SER A 41 6.22 -18.39 -0.68
N THR A 42 6.24 -18.98 0.51
CA THR A 42 5.10 -19.43 1.30
C THR A 42 5.41 -19.12 2.78
N ASN A 43 4.40 -18.83 3.58
CA ASN A 43 4.58 -18.69 5.03
C ASN A 43 4.03 -19.95 5.71
N SER A 44 4.93 -20.87 6.08
CA SER A 44 4.57 -22.15 6.71
C SER A 44 4.15 -21.98 8.16
N ILE A 45 2.90 -22.32 8.47
CA ILE A 45 2.33 -22.11 9.80
C ILE A 45 2.72 -23.29 10.69
N PHE A 46 2.43 -24.51 10.26
CA PHE A 46 2.94 -25.72 10.88
C PHE A 46 3.09 -26.84 9.86
N SER A 47 4.07 -27.70 10.11
CA SER A 47 4.39 -28.89 9.34
C SER A 47 4.50 -30.08 10.30
N TYR A 48 3.99 -31.23 9.90
CA TYR A 48 4.14 -32.51 10.59
C TYR A 48 4.75 -33.51 9.63
N ALA A 49 5.90 -34.06 10.01
CA ALA A 49 6.68 -34.99 9.21
C ALA A 49 6.86 -36.32 9.96
N VAL A 50 6.89 -37.41 9.23
CA VAL A 50 7.13 -38.78 9.71
C VAL A 50 8.47 -39.29 9.17
N PRO A 51 9.03 -40.41 9.68
CA PRO A 51 10.42 -40.79 9.37
C PRO A 51 10.79 -40.92 7.89
N ASP A 52 9.81 -41.22 7.04
CA ASP A 52 9.97 -41.47 5.61
C ASP A 52 9.32 -40.40 4.71
N GLU A 53 8.70 -39.37 5.29
CA GLU A 53 7.95 -38.34 4.55
C GLU A 53 7.94 -36.99 5.29
N GLY A 54 8.26 -35.92 4.56
CA GLY A 54 8.25 -34.54 5.05
C GLY A 54 6.85 -33.92 5.13
N ASP A 55 6.01 -34.22 4.14
CA ASP A 55 4.71 -33.58 3.91
C ASP A 55 3.51 -34.41 4.42
N GLU A 56 3.61 -34.96 5.63
CA GLU A 56 2.48 -35.70 6.22
C GLU A 56 1.32 -34.77 6.59
N ILE A 57 1.62 -33.56 7.08
CA ILE A 57 0.71 -32.40 7.08
C ILE A 57 1.54 -31.14 6.83
N HIS A 58 1.15 -30.32 5.87
CA HIS A 58 1.65 -28.94 5.75
C HIS A 58 0.48 -27.96 5.67
N LEU A 59 0.54 -26.89 6.45
CA LEU A 59 -0.39 -25.78 6.36
C LEU A 59 0.39 -24.47 6.23
N SER A 60 0.17 -23.77 5.11
CA SER A 60 0.82 -22.51 4.82
C SER A 60 -0.13 -21.51 4.16
N VAL A 61 0.35 -20.27 4.01
CA VAL A 61 -0.35 -19.21 3.29
C VAL A 61 0.58 -18.55 2.28
N ASN A 62 0.02 -18.16 1.14
CA ASN A 62 0.73 -17.45 0.08
C ASN A 62 0.09 -16.07 -0.14
N TYR A 63 0.83 -15.02 0.20
CA TYR A 63 0.35 -13.64 0.05
C TYR A 63 0.24 -13.21 -1.42
N LYS A 64 1.19 -13.63 -2.28
CA LYS A 64 1.21 -13.25 -3.70
C LYS A 64 -0.03 -13.77 -4.44
N TYR A 65 -0.39 -15.02 -4.19
CA TYR A 65 -1.54 -15.66 -4.83
C TYR A 65 -2.84 -15.54 -4.01
N GLN A 66 -2.76 -15.02 -2.79
CA GLN A 66 -3.88 -14.89 -1.87
C GLN A 66 -4.56 -16.25 -1.64
N THR A 67 -3.78 -17.25 -1.23
CA THR A 67 -4.23 -18.64 -1.02
C THR A 67 -3.76 -19.21 0.32
N LEU A 68 -4.60 -20.05 0.92
CA LEU A 68 -4.21 -20.98 1.99
C LEU A 68 -3.95 -22.34 1.35
N ILE A 69 -2.82 -22.96 1.69
CA ILE A 69 -2.37 -24.23 1.13
C ILE A 69 -2.37 -25.26 2.26
N PHE A 70 -3.09 -26.36 2.06
CA PHE A 70 -3.04 -27.51 2.95
C PHE A 70 -2.65 -28.75 2.16
N SER A 71 -1.60 -29.44 2.57
CA SER A 71 -1.26 -30.77 2.09
C SER A 71 -1.35 -31.78 3.24
N CYS A 72 -1.63 -33.04 2.91
CA CYS A 72 -1.53 -34.12 3.89
C CYS A 72 -1.23 -35.46 3.24
N CYS A 73 -0.95 -36.42 4.13
CA CYS A 73 -1.18 -37.82 3.89
C CYS A 73 -0.23 -38.36 2.82
N ASP A 74 1.08 -38.18 3.01
CA ASP A 74 2.12 -38.57 2.04
C ASP A 74 2.06 -37.78 0.73
N GLY A 75 1.75 -36.47 0.83
CA GLY A 75 1.56 -35.60 -0.34
C GLY A 75 0.43 -36.03 -1.28
N LEU A 76 -0.44 -36.98 -0.90
CA LEU A 76 -1.50 -37.52 -1.75
C LEU A 76 -2.58 -36.49 -2.10
N TRP A 77 -2.69 -35.43 -1.31
CA TRP A 77 -3.64 -34.37 -1.54
C TRP A 77 -3.10 -33.02 -1.10
N GLU A 78 -3.26 -32.05 -1.98
CA GLU A 78 -3.01 -30.63 -1.72
C GLU A 78 -4.24 -29.83 -2.12
N GLN A 79 -4.57 -28.82 -1.32
CA GLN A 79 -5.66 -27.90 -1.57
C GLN A 79 -5.19 -26.46 -1.41
N GLU A 80 -5.13 -25.77 -2.54
CA GLU A 80 -5.04 -24.31 -2.55
C GLU A 80 -6.44 -23.70 -2.50
N THR A 81 -6.72 -22.95 -1.44
CA THR A 81 -8.00 -22.27 -1.26
C THR A 81 -7.82 -20.77 -1.34
N PRO A 82 -8.44 -20.08 -2.31
CA PRO A 82 -8.39 -18.63 -2.39
C PRO A 82 -8.90 -17.99 -1.09
N MET A 83 -8.11 -17.14 -0.48
CA MET A 83 -8.39 -16.47 0.79
C MET A 83 -7.65 -15.14 0.85
N ARG A 84 -8.36 -14.06 1.20
CA ARG A 84 -7.73 -12.75 1.37
C ARG A 84 -6.78 -12.78 2.57
N ILE A 85 -5.50 -12.56 2.31
CA ILE A 85 -4.42 -12.51 3.28
C ILE A 85 -3.94 -11.07 3.37
N SER A 86 -4.06 -10.51 4.56
CA SER A 86 -3.49 -9.22 4.91
C SER A 86 -2.21 -9.42 5.71
N LEU A 87 -1.22 -8.55 5.49
CA LEU A 87 -0.04 -8.47 6.34
C LEU A 87 -0.30 -7.52 7.51
N ARG A 88 0.39 -7.74 8.62
CA ARG A 88 0.34 -6.95 9.86
C ARG A 88 -1.04 -6.84 10.51
N GLU A 89 -1.96 -7.71 10.12
CA GLU A 89 -3.31 -7.84 10.64
C GLU A 89 -3.55 -9.24 11.20
N TRP A 90 -4.40 -9.34 12.21
CA TRP A 90 -4.81 -10.64 12.73
C TRP A 90 -5.85 -11.30 11.81
N LEU A 91 -5.56 -12.54 11.43
CA LEU A 91 -6.42 -13.44 10.70
C LEU A 91 -6.83 -14.57 11.65
N SER A 92 -8.13 -14.82 11.79
CA SER A 92 -8.65 -15.93 12.59
C SER A 92 -9.16 -17.01 11.66
N ILE A 93 -8.52 -18.19 11.71
CA ILE A 93 -8.69 -19.25 10.72
C ILE A 93 -9.02 -20.55 11.45
N CYS A 94 -10.00 -21.28 10.93
CA CYS A 94 -10.21 -22.68 11.23
C CYS A 94 -10.25 -23.48 9.92
N PHE A 95 -9.38 -24.47 9.77
CA PHE A 95 -9.38 -25.41 8.65
C PHE A 95 -9.70 -26.81 9.17
N SER A 96 -10.57 -27.54 8.48
CA SER A 96 -10.95 -28.89 8.87
C SER A 96 -10.93 -29.82 7.67
N VAL A 97 -10.43 -31.04 7.89
CA VAL A 97 -10.35 -32.09 6.88
C VAL A 97 -10.90 -33.38 7.47
N ASN A 98 -11.86 -34.00 6.77
CA ASN A 98 -12.42 -35.29 7.11
C ASN A 98 -12.07 -36.28 6.00
N LEU A 99 -11.10 -37.15 6.27
CA LEU A 99 -10.57 -38.09 5.30
C LEU A 99 -11.51 -39.28 5.06
N LYS A 100 -12.41 -39.57 6.01
CA LYS A 100 -13.45 -40.62 5.88
C LYS A 100 -14.53 -40.22 4.87
N THR A 101 -14.95 -38.96 4.90
CA THR A 101 -16.02 -38.41 4.04
C THR A 101 -15.50 -37.60 2.87
N TRP A 102 -14.18 -37.46 2.75
CA TRP A 102 -13.49 -36.74 1.68
C TRP A 102 -13.96 -35.29 1.60
N ARG A 103 -14.11 -34.63 2.74
CA ARG A 103 -14.56 -33.24 2.84
C ARG A 103 -13.55 -32.35 3.56
N TRP A 104 -13.50 -31.10 3.13
CA TRP A 104 -12.77 -30.05 3.82
C TRP A 104 -13.63 -28.80 3.99
N GLU A 105 -13.36 -28.03 5.03
CA GLU A 105 -14.02 -26.75 5.29
C GLU A 105 -13.02 -25.77 5.92
N LEU A 106 -12.92 -24.58 5.32
CA LEU A 106 -12.18 -23.42 5.80
C LEU A 106 -13.19 -22.39 6.30
N VAL A 107 -12.98 -21.90 7.52
CA VAL A 107 -13.67 -20.74 8.08
C VAL A 107 -12.63 -19.67 8.38
N ARG A 108 -12.80 -18.47 7.82
CA ARG A 108 -11.91 -17.33 8.05
C ARG A 108 -12.72 -16.10 8.38
N ASN A 109 -12.52 -15.53 9.57
CA ASN A 109 -13.26 -14.36 10.06
C ASN A 109 -14.79 -14.47 9.81
N GLY A 110 -15.38 -15.66 10.05
CA GLY A 110 -16.80 -15.95 9.80
C GLY A 110 -17.18 -16.34 8.36
N GLU A 111 -16.31 -16.16 7.36
CA GLU A 111 -16.55 -16.59 5.98
C GLU A 111 -16.25 -18.09 5.81
N VAL A 112 -17.16 -18.84 5.21
CA VAL A 112 -17.03 -20.30 5.02
C VAL A 112 -16.75 -20.65 3.57
N LYS A 113 -15.79 -21.55 3.36
CA LYS A 113 -15.54 -22.25 2.10
C LYS A 113 -15.38 -23.74 2.39
N GLY A 114 -15.78 -24.59 1.47
CA GLY A 114 -15.61 -26.03 1.62
C GLY A 114 -15.73 -26.76 0.31
N GLY A 115 -15.31 -28.01 0.31
CA GLY A 115 -15.26 -28.82 -0.90
C GLY A 115 -15.04 -30.30 -0.61
N THR A 116 -14.81 -31.06 -1.68
CA THR A 116 -14.46 -32.47 -1.63
C THR A 116 -12.99 -32.67 -1.96
N LEU A 117 -12.37 -33.71 -1.39
CA LEU A 117 -11.01 -34.10 -1.69
C LEU A 117 -10.99 -34.78 -3.07
N ASN A 118 -10.22 -34.24 -4.02
CA ASN A 118 -10.07 -34.80 -5.37
C ASN A 118 -8.88 -35.76 -5.41
N ILE A 119 -9.07 -36.97 -4.90
CA ILE A 119 -8.01 -37.98 -4.82
C ILE A 119 -8.36 -39.16 -5.72
N THR A 120 -7.37 -39.64 -6.48
CA THR A 120 -7.50 -40.76 -7.41
C THR A 120 -7.17 -42.13 -6.80
N SER A 121 -6.77 -42.16 -5.53
CA SER A 121 -6.40 -43.38 -4.80
C SER A 121 -7.62 -44.21 -4.36
N ALA A 122 -7.50 -45.53 -4.46
CA ALA A 122 -8.50 -46.48 -3.98
C ALA A 122 -8.49 -46.67 -2.44
N ILE A 123 -7.49 -46.10 -1.75
CA ILE A 123 -7.29 -46.24 -0.30
C ILE A 123 -7.69 -44.91 0.36
N SER A 124 -8.49 -44.98 1.42
CA SER A 124 -8.80 -43.81 2.26
C SER A 124 -7.49 -43.28 2.87
N PRO A 125 -7.10 -42.02 2.59
CA PRO A 125 -5.93 -41.42 3.21
C PRO A 125 -6.15 -41.29 4.72
N LYS A 126 -5.05 -41.28 5.47
CA LYS A 126 -5.02 -41.12 6.92
C LYS A 126 -3.72 -40.47 7.30
N ILE A 127 -3.77 -39.60 8.32
CA ILE A 127 -2.58 -38.95 8.87
C ILE A 127 -1.91 -39.94 9.83
N ARG A 128 -0.66 -40.29 9.55
CA ARG A 128 0.14 -41.27 10.29
C ARG A 128 0.57 -40.76 11.67
N SER A 129 0.67 -41.66 12.65
CA SER A 129 1.27 -41.38 13.96
C SER A 129 2.80 -41.52 13.94
N GLY A 130 3.47 -40.98 14.95
CA GLY A 130 4.91 -41.22 15.20
C GLY A 130 5.84 -40.17 14.59
N GLY A 131 5.29 -39.11 14.01
CA GLY A 131 6.01 -37.99 13.44
C GLY A 131 6.27 -36.85 14.42
N HIS A 132 6.76 -35.73 13.90
CA HIS A 132 7.11 -34.53 14.65
C HIS A 132 6.43 -33.31 14.06
N LEU A 133 5.78 -32.54 14.93
CA LEU A 133 5.13 -31.28 14.59
C LEU A 133 6.09 -30.13 14.86
N ILE A 134 6.36 -29.36 13.81
CA ILE A 134 7.11 -28.10 13.83
C ILE A 134 6.16 -26.97 13.45
N ILE A 135 6.26 -25.85 14.16
CA ILE A 135 5.50 -24.64 13.89
C ILE A 135 6.49 -23.56 13.47
N GLY A 136 6.18 -22.88 12.36
CA GLY A 136 6.97 -21.78 11.80
C GLY A 136 8.00 -22.18 10.73
N GLN A 137 8.13 -23.47 10.41
CA GLN A 137 9.00 -23.99 9.37
C GLN A 137 8.31 -25.12 8.59
N GLU A 138 8.73 -25.32 7.34
CA GLU A 138 8.39 -26.43 6.44
C GLU A 138 9.41 -27.58 6.65
N GLN A 139 8.97 -28.84 6.77
CA GLN A 139 9.85 -30.00 6.88
C GLN A 139 9.89 -30.82 5.57
N ASP A 140 10.91 -30.66 4.72
CA ASP A 140 11.20 -31.62 3.63
C ASP A 140 11.65 -33.01 4.16
N SER A 141 12.02 -33.07 5.44
CA SER A 141 12.34 -34.32 6.15
C SER A 141 12.06 -34.17 7.63
N MET A 142 11.86 -35.29 8.34
CA MET A 142 11.55 -35.26 9.77
C MET A 142 12.59 -34.44 10.58
N ARG A 143 12.14 -33.31 11.13
CA ARG A 143 12.94 -32.31 11.88
C ARG A 143 14.05 -31.60 11.07
N GLY A 144 13.98 -31.58 9.75
CA GLY A 144 15.01 -30.99 8.91
C GLY A 144 14.52 -30.67 7.51
N GLY A 145 15.45 -30.33 6.62
CA GLY A 145 15.09 -29.90 5.26
C GLY A 145 14.45 -28.51 5.21
N PHE A 146 14.60 -27.71 6.27
CA PHE A 146 14.05 -26.36 6.33
C PHE A 146 14.59 -25.45 5.23
N ASN A 147 13.69 -24.66 4.63
CA ASN A 147 14.01 -23.59 3.70
C ASN A 147 13.62 -22.23 4.32
N GLU A 148 14.59 -21.31 4.45
CA GLU A 148 14.33 -19.99 5.02
C GLU A 148 13.27 -19.20 4.25
N PHE A 149 13.12 -19.43 2.94
CA PHE A 149 12.12 -18.74 2.11
C PHE A 149 10.70 -19.30 2.27
N GLU A 150 10.50 -20.32 3.10
CA GLU A 150 9.20 -20.96 3.40
C GLU A 150 8.82 -20.81 4.88
N SER A 151 9.68 -20.16 5.65
CA SER A 151 9.52 -19.93 7.08
C SER A 151 8.39 -18.94 7.42
N LEU A 152 7.93 -18.96 8.68
CA LEU A 152 6.97 -17.99 9.18
C LEU A 152 7.67 -16.73 9.69
N SER A 153 7.33 -15.57 9.10
CA SER A 153 7.63 -14.27 9.69
C SER A 153 6.34 -13.64 10.21
N GLY A 154 6.21 -13.53 11.53
CA GLY A 154 4.98 -13.04 12.14
C GLY A 154 4.68 -13.62 13.51
N ARG A 155 3.41 -13.55 13.90
CA ARG A 155 2.92 -13.94 15.22
C ARG A 155 1.81 -14.99 15.09
N LEU A 156 1.88 -16.02 15.91
CA LEU A 156 0.84 -17.05 16.02
C LEU A 156 0.28 -17.07 17.44
N ALA A 157 -1.04 -17.13 17.57
CA ALA A 157 -1.73 -17.20 18.84
C ALA A 157 -2.89 -18.21 18.79
N ASP A 158 -3.27 -18.70 19.97
CA ASP A 158 -4.47 -19.53 20.17
C ASP A 158 -4.56 -20.74 19.21
N LEU A 159 -3.42 -21.37 18.90
CA LEU A 159 -3.41 -22.60 18.10
C LEU A 159 -4.14 -23.72 18.85
N ARG A 160 -5.04 -24.42 18.16
CA ARG A 160 -5.80 -25.57 18.63
C ARG A 160 -5.90 -26.60 17.51
N LEU A 161 -5.54 -27.84 17.81
CA LEU A 161 -5.73 -28.99 16.94
C LEU A 161 -6.66 -29.99 17.60
N TYR A 162 -7.71 -30.39 16.92
CA TYR A 162 -8.67 -31.40 17.35
C TYR A 162 -8.55 -32.65 16.48
N ASP A 163 -8.76 -33.81 17.10
CA ASP A 163 -8.86 -35.12 16.40
C ASP A 163 -10.26 -35.42 15.86
N PHE A 164 -11.10 -34.39 15.72
CA PHE A 164 -12.48 -34.44 15.25
C PHE A 164 -12.88 -33.15 14.54
N ILE A 165 -13.96 -33.22 13.78
CA ILE A 165 -14.50 -32.07 13.06
C ILE A 165 -15.35 -31.21 13.98
N LEU A 166 -14.85 -30.02 14.32
CA LEU A 166 -15.71 -28.94 14.84
C LEU A 166 -16.81 -28.59 13.83
N THR A 167 -18.01 -28.34 14.34
CA THR A 167 -19.14 -27.86 13.53
C THR A 167 -18.80 -26.50 12.90
N THR A 168 -19.45 -26.18 11.77
CA THR A 168 -19.29 -24.87 11.12
C THR A 168 -19.57 -23.72 12.09
N GLN A 169 -20.59 -23.86 12.97
CA GLN A 169 -20.91 -22.85 13.98
C GLN A 169 -19.81 -22.69 15.04
N GLN A 170 -19.22 -23.79 15.53
CA GLN A 170 -18.10 -23.70 16.48
C GLN A 170 -16.88 -23.00 15.85
N LYS A 171 -16.57 -23.32 14.58
CA LYS A 171 -15.49 -22.65 13.84
C LYS A 171 -15.80 -21.17 13.59
N MET A 172 -17.04 -20.83 13.24
CA MET A 172 -17.47 -19.42 13.16
C MET A 172 -17.30 -18.74 14.51
N ASN A 173 -17.74 -19.35 15.61
CA ASN A 173 -17.62 -18.77 16.94
C ASN A 173 -16.17 -18.52 17.33
N TYR A 174 -15.27 -19.47 17.07
CA TYR A 174 -13.82 -19.27 17.25
C TYR A 174 -13.33 -18.06 16.44
N THR A 175 -13.60 -18.05 15.13
CA THR A 175 -13.05 -17.00 14.23
C THR A 175 -13.66 -15.62 14.47
N MET A 176 -14.89 -15.54 14.98
CA MET A 176 -15.59 -14.31 15.36
C MET A 176 -15.40 -13.93 16.83
N CYS A 177 -14.61 -14.71 17.58
CA CYS A 177 -14.30 -14.44 18.99
C CYS A 177 -15.52 -14.44 19.91
N THR A 178 -16.50 -15.27 19.57
CA THR A 178 -17.65 -15.53 20.43
C THR A 178 -17.40 -16.79 21.24
N TYR A 179 -18.03 -16.84 22.41
CA TYR A 179 -17.96 -18.03 23.26
C TYR A 179 -18.56 -19.24 22.53
N PHE A 180 -17.87 -20.38 22.62
CA PHE A 180 -18.44 -21.67 22.28
C PHE A 180 -17.94 -22.73 23.25
N GLU A 181 -18.79 -23.72 23.49
CA GLU A 181 -18.46 -24.86 24.32
C GLU A 181 -17.75 -25.91 23.48
N GLU A 182 -16.58 -26.33 23.96
CA GLU A 182 -15.82 -27.42 23.37
C GLU A 182 -16.33 -28.76 23.91
N GLU A 183 -16.75 -29.67 23.04
CA GLU A 183 -17.17 -31.01 23.46
C GLU A 183 -16.01 -31.81 24.10
N ARG A 184 -14.81 -31.65 23.53
CA ARG A 184 -13.57 -32.27 23.96
C ARG A 184 -12.42 -31.28 23.77
N PRO A 185 -11.42 -31.26 24.68
CA PRO A 185 -10.28 -30.38 24.55
C PRO A 185 -9.45 -30.72 23.31
N PRO A 186 -8.73 -29.74 22.72
CA PRO A 186 -7.80 -29.99 21.64
C PRO A 186 -6.68 -30.94 22.08
N ILE A 187 -6.17 -31.74 21.14
CA ILE A 187 -5.03 -32.63 21.35
C ILE A 187 -3.69 -31.87 21.39
N ILE A 188 -3.65 -30.69 20.76
CA ILE A 188 -2.53 -29.75 20.80
C ILE A 188 -3.08 -28.34 20.96
N ASP A 189 -2.55 -27.58 21.91
CA ASP A 189 -2.90 -26.18 22.12
C ASP A 189 -1.72 -25.30 22.55
N PHE A 190 -1.96 -24.00 22.68
CA PHE A 190 -1.01 -23.02 23.23
C PHE A 190 -1.23 -22.71 24.72
N ALA A 191 -2.16 -23.38 25.41
CA ALA A 191 -2.42 -23.14 26.83
C ALA A 191 -1.22 -23.54 27.70
N ASN A 192 -0.49 -24.59 27.33
CA ASN A 192 0.68 -25.09 28.06
C ASN A 192 1.98 -25.00 27.25
N ILE A 193 2.17 -23.90 26.52
CA ILE A 193 3.24 -23.75 25.53
C ILE A 193 4.65 -24.00 26.10
N ASN A 194 4.93 -23.49 27.31
CA ASN A 194 6.25 -23.62 27.95
C ASN A 194 6.58 -25.06 28.36
N VAL A 195 5.56 -25.92 28.50
CA VAL A 195 5.73 -27.32 28.88
C VAL A 195 5.77 -28.22 27.65
N GLN A 196 4.82 -28.05 26.74
CA GLN A 196 4.59 -28.96 25.61
C GLN A 196 5.53 -28.74 24.42
N TYR A 197 6.23 -27.60 24.37
CA TYR A 197 7.07 -27.24 23.23
C TYR A 197 8.49 -26.88 23.63
N THR A 198 9.39 -26.99 22.67
CA THR A 198 10.74 -26.43 22.69
C THR A 198 10.75 -25.22 21.77
N ALA A 199 11.07 -24.05 22.33
CA ALA A 199 11.18 -22.79 21.60
C ALA A 199 12.62 -22.57 21.14
N GLU A 200 12.81 -22.36 19.83
CA GLU A 200 14.10 -22.10 19.21
C GLU A 200 14.04 -20.76 18.48
N LYS A 201 14.82 -19.78 18.95
CA LYS A 201 14.85 -18.39 18.42
C LYS A 201 13.46 -17.79 18.16
N VAL A 202 12.52 -18.04 19.07
CA VAL A 202 11.19 -17.44 19.13
C VAL A 202 10.97 -16.81 20.50
N THR A 203 10.17 -15.74 20.56
CA THR A 203 9.74 -15.17 21.84
C THR A 203 8.30 -15.57 22.13
N VAL A 204 8.03 -15.95 23.37
CA VAL A 204 6.69 -16.30 23.85
C VAL A 204 6.22 -15.17 24.77
N SER A 205 5.02 -14.67 24.53
CA SER A 205 4.39 -13.64 25.35
C SER A 205 2.90 -13.87 25.49
N GLU A 206 2.30 -13.27 26.52
CA GLU A 206 0.85 -13.26 26.69
C GLU A 206 0.18 -12.26 25.72
N ILE A 207 -1.06 -12.54 25.37
CA ILE A 207 -1.92 -11.66 24.56
C ILE A 207 -3.37 -11.92 24.93
N THR A 208 -4.22 -10.90 24.88
CA THR A 208 -5.65 -11.08 25.15
C THR A 208 -6.40 -11.54 23.89
N LEU A 209 -7.55 -12.18 24.09
CA LEU A 209 -8.43 -12.54 22.98
C LEU A 209 -8.85 -11.29 22.19
N SER A 210 -9.24 -10.21 22.88
CA SER A 210 -9.62 -8.94 22.26
C SER A 210 -8.54 -8.40 21.32
N ASP A 211 -7.26 -8.48 21.67
CA ASP A 211 -6.17 -7.96 20.83
C ASP A 211 -6.03 -8.75 19.52
N THR A 212 -6.20 -10.07 19.58
CA THR A 212 -6.12 -10.95 18.40
C THR A 212 -7.39 -10.92 17.55
N CYS A 213 -8.48 -10.40 18.10
CA CYS A 213 -9.78 -10.27 17.46
C CYS A 213 -10.04 -8.86 16.93
N ASN A 214 -9.27 -7.90 17.40
CA ASN A 214 -9.37 -6.53 16.97
C ASN A 214 -8.94 -6.43 15.51
N THR A 215 -9.90 -6.17 14.64
CA THR A 215 -9.66 -5.87 13.23
C THR A 215 -9.38 -4.40 13.00
N ASN A 216 -9.54 -3.56 14.04
CA ASN A 216 -9.26 -2.14 13.96
C ASN A 216 -7.76 -1.93 13.83
N ARG A 217 -7.38 -1.24 12.77
CA ARG A 217 -6.01 -1.21 12.25
C ARG A 217 -5.28 0.04 12.68
N ASN A 218 -5.79 0.72 13.71
CA ASN A 218 -5.33 2.04 14.03
C ASN A 218 -4.10 2.04 14.93
N PHE A 219 -3.15 2.91 14.61
CA PHE A 219 -1.94 3.06 15.37
C PHE A 219 -1.43 4.50 15.25
N ASP A 220 -0.58 4.86 16.20
CA ASP A 220 -0.01 6.19 16.32
C ASP A 220 1.51 6.03 16.18
N LEU A 221 2.16 6.90 15.42
CA LEU A 221 3.61 6.98 15.29
C LEU A 221 4.09 8.40 15.58
N VAL A 222 5.23 8.52 16.25
CA VAL A 222 5.93 9.80 16.43
C VAL A 222 7.08 9.87 15.44
N PHE A 223 7.20 10.97 14.72
CA PHE A 223 8.38 11.25 13.91
C PHE A 223 9.33 12.13 14.74
N PRO A 224 10.50 11.62 15.16
CA PRO A 224 11.34 12.22 16.19
C PRO A 224 12.24 13.35 15.66
N GLU A 225 11.74 14.16 14.73
CA GLU A 225 12.41 15.36 14.24
C GLU A 225 11.49 16.56 14.39
N LEU A 226 12.01 17.60 15.01
CA LEU A 226 11.31 18.86 15.24
C LEU A 226 10.87 19.50 13.92
N ARG A 227 9.62 19.93 13.86
CA ARG A 227 8.99 20.60 12.71
C ARG A 227 7.99 21.64 13.19
N ASP A 228 7.82 22.69 12.38
CA ASP A 228 6.64 23.54 12.50
C ASP A 228 5.35 22.75 12.25
N PHE A 229 4.22 23.35 12.61
CA PHE A 229 2.93 22.68 12.55
C PHE A 229 2.55 22.21 11.13
N GLU A 230 2.74 23.06 10.12
CA GLU A 230 2.33 22.77 8.73
C GLU A 230 3.23 21.70 8.11
N ALA A 231 4.54 21.73 8.37
CA ALA A 231 5.48 20.70 7.97
C ALA A 231 5.22 19.37 8.68
N GLY A 232 4.81 19.41 9.95
CA GLY A 232 4.40 18.24 10.72
C GLY A 232 3.11 17.62 10.19
N TRP A 233 2.12 18.44 9.87
CA TRP A 233 0.87 18.03 9.23
C TRP A 233 1.11 17.39 7.86
N LEU A 234 1.89 18.06 7.00
CA LEU A 234 2.22 17.57 5.67
C LEU A 234 2.88 16.19 5.74
N LEU A 235 3.83 16.00 6.65
CA LEU A 235 4.50 14.70 6.85
C LEU A 235 3.51 13.58 7.18
N CYS A 236 2.59 13.81 8.13
CA CYS A 236 1.57 12.81 8.46
C CYS A 236 0.73 12.46 7.23
N ASN A 237 0.33 13.47 6.45
CA ASN A 237 -0.51 13.32 5.27
C ASN A 237 0.19 12.52 4.16
N ILE A 238 1.43 12.88 3.79
CA ILE A 238 2.21 12.15 2.77
C ILE A 238 2.61 10.74 3.22
N ALA A 239 2.71 10.50 4.54
CA ALA A 239 2.89 9.17 5.10
C ALA A 239 1.59 8.32 5.07
N GLY A 240 0.44 8.91 4.76
CA GLY A 240 -0.87 8.26 4.66
C GLY A 240 -1.69 8.26 5.95
N GLY A 241 -1.35 9.12 6.90
CA GLY A 241 -2.04 9.35 8.17
C GLY A 241 -2.48 10.81 8.34
N VAL A 242 -2.83 11.17 9.57
CA VAL A 242 -3.22 12.53 9.97
C VAL A 242 -2.54 12.88 11.29
N LEU A 243 -2.39 14.16 11.64
CA LEU A 243 -1.92 14.51 12.99
C LEU A 243 -2.89 13.93 14.04
N THR A 244 -2.32 13.40 15.11
CA THR A 244 -3.11 12.81 16.20
C THR A 244 -4.05 13.82 16.82
N LEU A 245 -5.25 13.36 17.17
CA LEU A 245 -6.26 14.15 17.86
C LEU A 245 -7.02 13.26 18.83
N PRO A 246 -6.73 13.33 20.14
CA PRO A 246 -7.47 12.51 21.11
C PRO A 246 -8.96 12.87 21.13
N THR A 247 -9.80 11.86 21.04
CA THR A 247 -11.28 11.99 21.05
C THR A 247 -11.90 11.74 22.41
N ASP A 248 -11.13 11.17 23.34
CA ASP A 248 -11.53 10.85 24.71
C ASP A 248 -10.30 10.78 25.64
N SER A 249 -10.56 10.61 26.93
CA SER A 249 -9.51 10.57 27.96
C SER A 249 -8.61 9.34 27.87
N GLN A 250 -9.12 8.20 27.39
CA GLN A 250 -8.35 6.96 27.29
C GLN A 250 -7.32 7.08 26.16
N TYR A 251 -7.73 7.62 25.01
CA TYR A 251 -6.81 7.89 23.92
C TYR A 251 -5.77 8.96 24.30
N ASN A 252 -6.18 10.00 25.05
CA ASN A 252 -5.24 11.00 25.55
C ASN A 252 -4.14 10.40 26.45
N GLU A 253 -4.50 9.46 27.32
CA GLU A 253 -3.53 8.74 28.17
C GLU A 253 -2.61 7.82 27.34
N LYS A 254 -3.15 7.15 26.33
CA LYS A 254 -2.36 6.34 25.39
C LYS A 254 -1.34 7.20 24.65
N LEU A 255 -1.73 8.38 24.16
CA LEU A 255 -0.83 9.31 23.48
C LEU A 255 0.26 9.84 24.42
N PHE A 256 -0.08 10.14 25.68
CA PHE A 256 0.91 10.52 26.69
C PHE A 256 1.94 9.42 26.92
N ASN A 257 1.52 8.16 27.06
CA ASN A 257 2.47 7.07 27.23
C ASN A 257 3.36 6.86 25.99
N LEU A 258 2.82 7.11 24.79
CA LEU A 258 3.57 7.05 23.54
C LEU A 258 4.62 8.17 23.41
N SER A 259 4.37 9.35 23.97
CA SER A 259 5.28 10.50 23.86
C SER A 259 6.51 10.40 24.76
N LEU A 260 6.42 9.66 25.88
CA LEU A 260 7.47 9.60 26.91
C LEU A 260 8.87 9.25 26.40
N PRO A 261 9.05 8.25 25.50
CA PRO A 261 10.38 7.91 24.98
C PRO A 261 11.01 9.04 24.15
N TYR A 262 10.20 9.96 23.63
CA TYR A 262 10.62 11.04 22.75
C TYR A 262 10.74 12.39 23.45
N ALA A 263 10.49 12.46 24.76
CA ALA A 263 10.41 13.73 25.48
C ALA A 263 11.69 14.57 25.34
N GLU A 264 12.87 13.94 25.35
CA GLU A 264 14.16 14.63 25.18
C GLU A 264 14.43 15.08 23.74
N ALA A 265 14.02 14.28 22.75
CA ALA A 265 14.24 14.61 21.34
C ALA A 265 13.23 15.63 20.80
N CYS A 266 12.03 15.65 21.38
CA CYS A 266 10.89 16.41 20.88
C CYS A 266 10.54 17.64 21.73
N GLY A 267 11.11 17.75 22.94
CA GLY A 267 11.01 18.94 23.77
C GLY A 267 12.31 19.74 23.70
N ASP A 268 12.27 20.95 23.12
CA ASP A 268 13.41 21.87 23.07
C ASP A 268 13.65 22.55 24.44
N GLY A 269 13.80 21.74 25.49
CA GLY A 269 13.85 22.21 26.89
C GLY A 269 12.50 22.60 27.49
N PHE A 270 11.40 22.28 26.80
CA PHE A 270 10.02 22.52 27.21
C PHE A 270 9.24 21.21 27.37
N ALA A 271 8.12 21.26 28.09
CA ALA A 271 7.32 20.08 28.39
C ALA A 271 6.36 19.69 27.25
N GLU A 272 6.06 20.65 26.37
CA GLU A 272 5.38 20.49 25.10
C GLU A 272 6.28 19.74 24.13
N THR A 273 5.83 18.57 23.68
CA THR A 273 6.67 17.68 22.84
C THR A 273 6.03 17.33 21.51
N LEU A 274 4.69 17.35 21.40
CA LEU A 274 3.98 16.89 20.20
C LEU A 274 3.00 17.91 19.67
N TRP A 275 2.83 17.94 18.35
CA TRP A 275 1.71 18.61 17.68
C TRP A 275 0.44 17.76 17.65
N LEU A 276 -0.71 18.38 17.94
CA LEU A 276 -2.05 17.82 17.71
C LEU A 276 -2.69 18.45 16.48
N GLY A 277 -3.56 17.75 15.77
CA GLY A 277 -4.24 18.23 14.55
C GLY A 277 -5.32 19.31 14.79
N VAL A 278 -4.99 20.38 15.51
CA VAL A 278 -5.93 21.43 15.94
C VAL A 278 -5.31 22.81 15.74
N LYS A 279 -6.08 23.70 15.11
CA LYS A 279 -5.71 25.11 14.87
C LYS A 279 -6.79 26.03 15.45
N GLY A 280 -6.37 27.18 15.96
CA GLY A 280 -7.27 28.21 16.48
C GLY A 280 -7.77 29.10 15.36
N ASP A 281 -9.08 29.32 15.28
CA ASP A 281 -9.68 30.30 14.37
C ASP A 281 -9.94 31.62 15.10
N VAL A 282 -9.20 32.67 14.70
CA VAL A 282 -9.27 34.02 15.28
C VAL A 282 -10.66 34.63 15.11
N ALA A 283 -11.33 34.39 13.98
CA ALA A 283 -12.62 35.00 13.68
C ALA A 283 -13.75 34.47 14.57
N THR A 284 -13.82 33.15 14.77
CA THR A 284 -14.86 32.50 15.57
C THR A 284 -14.47 32.27 17.02
N GLN A 285 -13.19 32.47 17.37
CA GLN A 285 -12.62 32.15 18.69
C GLN A 285 -12.85 30.67 19.06
N LYS A 286 -12.71 29.77 18.08
CA LYS A 286 -12.90 28.32 18.26
C LYS A 286 -11.65 27.54 17.86
N TRP A 287 -11.44 26.43 18.55
CA TRP A 287 -10.47 25.41 18.18
C TRP A 287 -11.10 24.44 17.17
N LEU A 288 -10.47 24.31 16.01
CA LEU A 288 -10.96 23.53 14.89
C LEU A 288 -9.93 22.46 14.50
N THR A 289 -10.40 21.34 13.96
CA THR A 289 -9.53 20.34 13.33
C THR A 289 -8.85 20.93 12.09
N HIS A 290 -7.65 20.48 11.79
CA HIS A 290 -6.94 20.87 10.57
C HIS A 290 -6.74 19.65 9.65
N PRO A 291 -7.11 19.73 8.36
CA PRO A 291 -7.55 20.92 7.61
C PRO A 291 -9.08 21.13 7.57
N GLU A 292 -9.91 20.19 8.04
CA GLU A 292 -11.37 20.20 7.80
C GLU A 292 -12.13 21.35 8.48
N SER A 293 -11.49 22.06 9.40
CA SER A 293 -12.06 23.21 10.12
C SER A 293 -13.34 22.87 10.91
N VAL A 294 -13.38 21.66 11.50
CA VAL A 294 -14.53 21.17 12.28
C VAL A 294 -14.27 21.41 13.78
N PRO A 295 -15.26 21.84 14.59
CA PRO A 295 -15.08 21.99 16.04
C PRO A 295 -14.71 20.66 16.72
N ILE A 296 -13.72 20.71 17.61
CA ILE A 296 -13.27 19.54 18.38
C ILE A 296 -14.33 19.04 19.37
N SER A 297 -14.42 17.73 19.56
CA SER A 297 -15.38 17.09 20.47
C SER A 297 -14.83 16.85 21.89
N TYR A 298 -13.50 16.80 22.03
CA TYR A 298 -12.79 16.56 23.27
C TYR A 298 -11.57 17.48 23.33
N ALA A 299 -11.22 17.90 24.55
CA ALA A 299 -9.98 18.61 24.84
C ALA A 299 -9.62 18.44 26.31
N LYS A 300 -8.31 18.40 26.59
CA LYS A 300 -7.78 18.36 27.96
C LYS A 300 -6.94 19.62 28.21
N PHE A 301 -7.60 20.78 28.26
CA PHE A 301 -6.93 22.06 28.54
C PHE A 301 -6.50 22.17 30.01
N ASP A 302 -5.47 22.98 30.27
CA ASP A 302 -5.21 23.49 31.61
C ASP A 302 -6.41 24.34 32.11
N ILE A 303 -6.64 24.35 33.42
CA ILE A 303 -7.82 24.85 34.14
C ILE A 303 -8.09 26.36 33.89
N ASN A 304 -7.14 27.08 33.29
CA ASN A 304 -7.29 28.44 32.78
C ASN A 304 -7.93 28.45 31.39
N LYS A 305 -9.23 28.17 31.31
CA LYS A 305 -10.03 28.38 30.10
C LYS A 305 -9.96 29.85 29.64
N GLY A 306 -9.52 30.08 28.41
CA GLY A 306 -9.77 31.33 27.68
C GLY A 306 -8.58 32.26 27.52
N LEU A 307 -7.48 31.77 26.92
CA LEU A 307 -6.64 32.69 26.17
C LEU A 307 -7.40 33.06 24.88
N PRO A 308 -7.52 34.35 24.55
CA PRO A 308 -8.06 34.76 23.25
C PRO A 308 -7.22 34.12 22.15
N ILE A 309 -7.88 33.65 21.10
CA ILE A 309 -7.19 33.19 19.90
C ILE A 309 -6.78 34.47 19.15
N GLU A 310 -5.50 34.82 19.24
CA GLU A 310 -4.92 36.04 18.67
C GLU A 310 -3.92 35.68 17.57
N GLU A 311 -3.41 36.70 16.88
CA GLU A 311 -2.27 36.57 15.96
C GLU A 311 -0.95 36.57 16.73
N PRO A 312 0.09 35.81 16.33
CA PRO A 312 0.12 34.90 15.18
C PRO A 312 -0.79 33.67 15.37
N GLU A 313 -1.14 33.00 14.27
CA GLU A 313 -1.96 31.78 14.31
C GLU A 313 -1.48 30.80 15.41
N LEU A 314 -2.42 30.35 16.24
CA LEU A 314 -2.15 29.42 17.33
C LEU A 314 -2.53 27.99 16.94
N CYS A 315 -1.62 27.07 17.22
CA CYS A 315 -1.75 25.64 17.05
C CYS A 315 -1.75 24.93 18.41
N MET A 316 -2.18 23.67 18.43
CA MET A 316 -2.28 22.93 19.69
C MET A 316 -1.10 22.00 19.92
N ALA A 317 -0.32 22.29 20.96
CA ALA A 317 0.74 21.44 21.47
C ALA A 317 0.23 20.49 22.56
N PHE A 318 0.97 19.41 22.79
CA PHE A 318 0.66 18.39 23.79
C PHE A 318 1.82 18.19 24.75
N ILE A 319 1.53 18.23 26.05
CA ILE A 319 2.51 17.98 27.12
C ILE A 319 2.76 16.49 27.22
N GLY A 320 3.84 16.03 26.58
CA GLY A 320 4.22 14.63 26.51
C GLY A 320 5.43 14.25 27.38
N SER A 321 5.83 15.12 28.31
CA SER A 321 6.98 14.92 29.21
C SER A 321 6.54 14.72 30.67
N LYS A 322 7.42 14.11 31.49
CA LYS A 322 7.26 13.98 32.95
C LYS A 322 7.93 15.11 33.74
N GLU A 323 8.48 16.11 33.06
CA GLU A 323 9.13 17.27 33.70
C GLU A 323 8.14 18.22 34.39
N THR A 324 6.84 18.06 34.15
CA THR A 324 5.76 18.79 34.81
C THR A 324 5.19 18.04 36.01
N VAL A 325 4.27 18.69 36.75
CA VAL A 325 3.46 17.99 37.78
C VAL A 325 2.49 17.01 37.13
N ALA A 326 2.11 15.96 37.86
CA ALA A 326 1.33 14.85 37.32
C ALA A 326 -0.07 15.26 36.80
N GLU A 327 -0.64 16.32 37.36
CA GLU A 327 -1.89 16.91 36.91
C GLU A 327 -1.80 17.50 35.50
N GLN A 328 -0.59 17.85 35.04
CA GLN A 328 -0.32 18.44 33.73
C GLN A 328 0.00 17.42 32.63
N TYR A 329 0.08 16.14 32.98
CA TYR A 329 0.39 15.08 32.01
C TYR A 329 -0.67 14.99 30.91
N GLY A 330 -0.22 15.13 29.66
CA GLY A 330 -1.06 15.08 28.47
C GLY A 330 -2.06 16.23 28.37
N LEU A 331 -1.78 17.39 29.00
CA LEU A 331 -2.56 18.60 28.75
C LEU A 331 -2.27 19.18 27.37
N TRP A 332 -3.25 19.90 26.85
CA TRP A 332 -3.21 20.57 25.56
C TRP A 332 -2.95 22.05 25.77
N VAL A 333 -1.94 22.59 25.08
CA VAL A 333 -1.43 23.95 25.28
C VAL A 333 -1.46 24.70 23.94
N PRO A 334 -2.12 25.87 23.86
CA PRO A 334 -1.98 26.76 22.71
C PRO A 334 -0.53 27.20 22.54
N SER A 335 -0.01 27.09 21.32
CA SER A 335 1.38 27.43 20.98
C SER A 335 1.45 28.09 19.61
N ASP A 336 2.44 28.94 19.39
CA ASP A 336 2.70 29.53 18.07
C ASP A 336 2.98 28.41 17.07
N CYS A 337 2.25 28.39 15.94
CA CYS A 337 2.38 27.35 14.92
C CYS A 337 3.80 27.27 14.30
N GLN A 338 4.63 28.31 14.48
CA GLN A 338 6.02 28.36 13.99
C GLN A 338 7.03 27.74 14.96
N LEU A 339 6.62 27.34 16.17
CA LEU A 339 7.50 26.57 17.06
C LEU A 339 7.76 25.18 16.47
N GLU A 340 8.87 24.56 16.86
CA GLU A 340 9.21 23.24 16.37
C GLU A 340 8.93 22.18 17.43
N MET A 341 8.11 21.19 17.08
CA MET A 341 7.78 20.03 17.92
C MET A 341 7.70 18.79 17.03
N CYS A 342 7.69 17.59 17.61
CA CYS A 342 7.55 16.39 16.82
C CYS A 342 6.08 16.17 16.40
N PRO A 343 5.79 15.83 15.14
CA PRO A 343 4.46 15.42 14.76
C PRO A 343 4.20 13.98 15.23
N ALA A 344 3.07 13.78 15.90
CA ALA A 344 2.50 12.46 16.13
C ALA A 344 1.39 12.22 15.10
N CYS A 345 1.48 11.13 14.34
CA CYS A 345 0.56 10.80 13.26
C CYS A 345 -0.30 9.59 13.63
N HIS A 346 -1.62 9.75 13.48
CA HIS A 346 -2.61 8.70 13.56
C HIS A 346 -2.84 8.06 12.18
N PHE A 347 -2.93 6.75 12.15
CA PHE A 347 -3.27 5.98 10.96
C PHE A 347 -4.50 5.14 11.27
N ASP A 348 -5.59 5.28 10.51
CA ASP A 348 -6.79 4.42 10.67
C ASP A 348 -6.55 2.98 10.22
N LYS A 349 -5.53 2.79 9.38
CA LYS A 349 -5.16 1.51 8.78
C LYS A 349 -3.67 1.39 8.56
N VAL A 350 -3.20 0.16 8.45
CA VAL A 350 -1.86 -0.14 7.92
C VAL A 350 -1.74 0.49 6.53
N VAL A 351 -0.82 1.45 6.40
CA VAL A 351 -0.51 2.11 5.13
C VAL A 351 0.59 1.34 4.42
N ILE A 352 0.40 1.13 3.12
CA ILE A 352 1.43 0.64 2.22
C ILE A 352 1.97 1.84 1.46
N ILE A 353 3.30 2.02 1.53
CA ILE A 353 4.03 3.02 0.78
C ILE A 353 4.63 2.31 -0.43
N ARG A 354 4.13 2.64 -1.61
CA ARG A 354 4.54 2.05 -2.88
C ARG A 354 5.75 2.76 -3.44
N MET A 355 6.71 1.99 -3.91
CA MET A 355 7.92 2.43 -4.59
C MET A 355 7.77 2.26 -6.09
N ARG A 356 7.72 3.38 -6.81
CA ARG A 356 7.66 3.45 -8.27
C ARG A 356 9.01 3.84 -8.86
N GLY A 357 9.25 3.45 -10.11
CA GLY A 357 10.49 3.74 -10.86
C GLY A 357 11.49 2.58 -10.92
N LEU A 358 11.24 1.50 -10.19
CA LEU A 358 12.03 0.26 -10.27
C LEU A 358 11.68 -0.52 -11.53
N CYS A 359 12.69 -0.96 -12.29
CA CYS A 359 12.48 -1.81 -13.46
C CYS A 359 11.83 -3.15 -13.07
N GLU A 360 11.16 -3.82 -14.00
CA GLU A 360 10.42 -5.07 -13.74
C GLU A 360 11.26 -6.12 -12.98
N GLN A 361 12.54 -6.28 -13.31
CA GLN A 361 13.45 -7.29 -12.76
C GLN A 361 14.20 -6.84 -11.49
N SER A 362 13.93 -5.61 -10.99
CA SER A 362 14.53 -5.12 -9.76
C SER A 362 14.32 -6.11 -8.63
N GLU A 363 15.37 -6.33 -7.83
CA GLU A 363 15.25 -7.21 -6.68
C GLU A 363 14.63 -6.48 -5.48
N PHE A 364 14.59 -5.16 -5.43
CA PHE A 364 13.91 -4.46 -4.31
C PHE A 364 12.39 -4.68 -4.30
N ASP A 365 11.82 -4.67 -3.10
CA ASP A 365 10.38 -4.75 -2.91
C ASP A 365 9.73 -3.47 -3.47
N ARG A 366 8.47 -3.59 -3.92
CA ARG A 366 7.68 -2.46 -4.43
C ARG A 366 6.77 -1.84 -3.38
N ASP A 367 6.44 -2.58 -2.33
CA ASP A 367 5.49 -2.16 -1.31
C ASP A 367 6.18 -2.25 0.05
N TYR A 368 6.11 -1.16 0.81
CA TYR A 368 6.74 -1.02 2.12
C TYR A 368 5.72 -0.64 3.19
N PHE A 369 5.92 -1.17 4.39
CA PHE A 369 5.22 -0.73 5.58
C PHE A 369 6.08 0.26 6.34
N LEU A 370 5.46 1.32 6.84
CA LEU A 370 6.07 2.14 7.85
C LEU A 370 6.10 1.35 9.17
N SER A 371 7.29 1.14 9.71
CA SER A 371 7.52 0.47 10.99
C SER A 371 8.30 1.38 11.93
N HIS A 372 8.11 1.10 13.22
CA HIS A 372 8.98 1.57 14.26
C HIS A 372 9.64 0.33 14.87
N ASP A 373 10.94 0.16 14.60
CA ASP A 373 11.74 -0.90 15.21
C ASP A 373 12.97 -0.25 15.88
N GLN A 374 13.30 -0.67 17.09
CA GLN A 374 14.49 -0.22 17.83
C GLN A 374 14.65 1.32 17.91
N ASP A 375 13.58 2.03 18.27
CA ASP A 375 13.58 3.49 18.49
C ASP A 375 13.87 4.35 17.23
N SER A 376 13.84 3.76 16.04
CA SER A 376 14.01 4.47 14.76
C SER A 376 12.91 4.10 13.75
N LEU A 377 12.47 5.10 12.97
CA LEU A 377 11.51 4.88 11.89
C LEU A 377 12.18 4.14 10.73
N SER A 378 11.58 3.04 10.28
CA SER A 378 12.07 2.23 9.17
C SER A 378 10.96 1.92 8.18
N PHE A 379 11.34 1.67 6.91
CA PHE A 379 10.41 1.15 5.90
C PHE A 379 10.75 -0.32 5.66
N THR A 380 9.84 -1.20 6.03
CA THR A 380 10.02 -2.65 5.91
C THR A 380 9.21 -3.15 4.73
N GLY A 381 9.90 -3.71 3.74
CA GLY A 381 9.29 -4.25 2.55
C GLY A 381 8.39 -5.45 2.84
N VAL A 382 7.44 -5.68 1.93
CA VAL A 382 6.53 -6.83 1.98
C VAL A 382 7.28 -8.16 2.03
N TYR A 383 8.45 -8.27 1.39
CA TYR A 383 9.23 -9.50 1.31
C TYR A 383 10.57 -9.37 2.04
N TYR A 384 11.61 -8.88 1.37
CA TYR A 384 13.00 -8.96 1.84
C TYR A 384 13.74 -7.62 1.81
N SER A 385 13.06 -6.51 1.52
CA SER A 385 13.72 -5.20 1.48
C SER A 385 13.51 -4.42 2.78
N GLU A 386 14.47 -3.58 3.12
CA GLU A 386 14.41 -2.71 4.29
C GLU A 386 15.09 -1.38 3.99
N ILE A 387 14.46 -0.28 4.40
CA ILE A 387 15.01 1.07 4.33
C ILE A 387 15.24 1.58 5.74
N LEU A 388 16.50 1.88 6.05
CA LEU A 388 16.94 2.35 7.35
C LEU A 388 17.61 3.72 7.24
N LYS A 389 17.41 4.56 8.26
CA LYS A 389 18.11 5.83 8.44
C LYS A 389 19.49 5.57 9.02
N MET A 390 20.53 6.06 8.37
CA MET A 390 21.92 6.03 8.86
C MET A 390 22.32 7.46 9.24
N PRO A 391 22.54 7.74 10.53
CA PRO A 391 22.99 9.07 10.97
C PRO A 391 24.41 9.37 10.47
N PRO A 392 24.80 10.66 10.39
CA PRO A 392 26.14 11.05 9.99
C PRO A 392 27.20 10.54 10.99
N ASP A 393 28.42 10.29 10.51
CA ASP A 393 29.54 9.95 11.39
C ASP A 393 29.90 11.16 12.26
N GLN A 394 30.07 10.93 13.57
CA GLN A 394 30.32 11.96 14.58
C GLN A 394 31.58 12.80 14.31
N ASN A 395 32.45 12.35 13.38
CA ASN A 395 33.70 13.02 13.02
C ASN A 395 33.64 13.85 11.73
N VAL A 396 32.47 13.99 11.09
CA VAL A 396 32.31 14.63 9.77
C VAL A 396 31.70 16.05 9.90
N VAL A 397 32.03 16.89 8.92
CA VAL A 397 31.70 18.32 8.76
C VAL A 397 30.22 18.64 9.04
N ASN A 398 29.94 19.86 9.53
CA ASN A 398 28.62 20.46 9.83
C ASN A 398 27.54 20.41 8.71
N SER A 399 27.78 19.75 7.58
CA SER A 399 26.85 19.63 6.45
C SER A 399 26.48 18.19 6.07
N ASP A 400 26.94 17.18 6.80
CA ASP A 400 26.52 15.78 6.62
C ASP A 400 25.31 15.48 7.51
N TYR A 401 24.18 15.14 6.92
CA TYR A 401 22.94 14.76 7.61
C TYR A 401 22.72 13.25 7.66
N GLY A 402 23.66 12.46 7.13
CA GLY A 402 23.53 11.02 6.98
C GLY A 402 22.83 10.64 5.67
N TYR A 403 22.33 9.40 5.62
CA TYR A 403 21.70 8.85 4.42
C TYR A 403 20.67 7.78 4.77
N TRP A 404 19.71 7.55 3.87
CA TRP A 404 18.87 6.36 3.89
C TRP A 404 19.52 5.26 3.08
N ILE A 405 19.50 4.04 3.61
CA ILE A 405 19.95 2.84 2.90
C ILE A 405 18.78 1.89 2.70
N LEU A 406 18.46 1.61 1.44
CA LEU A 406 17.60 0.52 1.03
C LEU A 406 18.50 -0.70 0.77
N LYS A 407 18.23 -1.81 1.44
CA LYS A 407 19.01 -3.06 1.31
C LYS A 407 18.07 -4.26 1.24
N ARG A 408 18.54 -5.34 0.62
CA ARG A 408 17.91 -6.66 0.73
C ARG A 408 18.46 -7.44 1.93
N LEU A 409 17.58 -8.09 2.68
CA LEU A 409 17.91 -8.90 3.86
C LEU A 409 18.58 -10.23 3.47
N ASP A 410 18.16 -10.84 2.36
CA ASP A 410 18.70 -12.09 1.81
C ASP A 410 19.92 -11.87 0.90
N LYS A 411 20.05 -10.67 0.32
CA LYS A 411 21.16 -10.27 -0.56
C LYS A 411 21.75 -8.92 -0.13
N PRO A 412 22.53 -8.88 0.96
CA PRO A 412 22.96 -7.61 1.58
C PRO A 412 23.91 -6.76 0.73
N HIS A 413 24.41 -7.28 -0.39
CA HIS A 413 25.21 -6.55 -1.37
C HIS A 413 24.36 -5.75 -2.37
N VAL A 414 23.06 -6.05 -2.49
CA VAL A 414 22.10 -5.29 -3.31
C VAL A 414 21.57 -4.15 -2.45
N VAL A 415 22.03 -2.94 -2.76
CA VAL A 415 21.79 -1.75 -1.94
C VAL A 415 21.51 -0.51 -2.79
N ALA A 416 20.75 0.42 -2.23
CA ALA A 416 20.54 1.75 -2.77
C ALA A 416 20.69 2.79 -1.66
N ILE A 417 21.33 3.91 -1.98
CA ILE A 417 21.65 4.98 -1.02
C ILE A 417 20.98 6.29 -1.46
N LEU A 418 20.29 6.93 -0.52
CA LEU A 418 19.73 8.27 -0.64
C LEU A 418 20.41 9.20 0.38
N PRO A 419 21.33 10.09 -0.04
CA PRO A 419 21.91 11.11 0.83
C PRO A 419 20.83 12.06 1.37
N MET A 420 20.86 12.36 2.67
CA MET A 420 19.93 13.30 3.28
C MET A 420 20.34 14.75 2.98
N MET A 421 19.36 15.61 2.69
CA MET A 421 19.58 17.04 2.40
C MET A 421 19.31 17.92 3.64
N SER A 422 18.66 17.35 4.63
CA SER A 422 18.36 17.94 5.93
C SER A 422 18.02 16.81 6.92
N PRO A 423 18.00 17.07 8.25
CA PRO A 423 17.62 16.06 9.24
C PRO A 423 16.20 15.50 9.06
N ILE A 424 15.33 16.31 8.44
CA ILE A 424 13.92 16.04 8.18
C ILE A 424 13.65 15.42 6.79
N HIS A 425 14.70 15.11 6.02
CA HIS A 425 14.57 14.50 4.69
C HIS A 425 14.23 13.00 4.80
N TYR A 426 12.98 12.66 4.52
CA TYR A 426 12.48 11.29 4.44
C TYR A 426 12.47 10.78 2.99
N PRO A 427 12.53 9.45 2.75
CA PRO A 427 12.55 8.89 1.40
C PRO A 427 11.17 8.94 0.70
N ILE A 428 10.15 9.51 1.33
CA ILE A 428 8.79 9.71 0.77
C ILE A 428 8.84 10.84 -0.28
N GLY A 429 8.09 10.68 -1.36
CA GLY A 429 8.17 11.53 -2.54
C GLY A 429 9.20 11.04 -3.55
N LEU A 430 9.52 11.91 -4.51
CA LEU A 430 10.46 11.66 -5.58
C LEU A 430 11.90 11.96 -5.15
N ASN A 431 12.73 10.93 -5.15
CA ASN A 431 14.11 11.00 -4.71
C ASN A 431 15.06 10.31 -5.69
N THR A 432 16.30 10.80 -5.78
CA THR A 432 17.34 10.18 -6.60
C THR A 432 18.21 9.28 -5.74
N TRP A 433 18.21 7.99 -6.05
CA TRP A 433 18.95 6.94 -5.35
C TRP A 433 20.19 6.52 -6.14
N SER A 434 21.27 6.26 -5.43
CA SER A 434 22.46 5.61 -6.01
C SER A 434 22.40 4.11 -5.73
N VAL A 435 22.28 3.29 -6.77
CA VAL A 435 22.03 1.85 -6.66
C VAL A 435 23.28 1.05 -7.03
N ALA A 436 23.54 0.00 -6.28
CA ALA A 436 24.63 -0.92 -6.50
C ALA A 436 24.14 -2.37 -6.51
N ASN A 437 24.64 -3.16 -7.47
CA ASN A 437 24.42 -4.60 -7.61
C ASN A 437 22.97 -5.05 -7.85
N ASP A 438 22.06 -4.14 -8.18
CA ASP A 438 20.73 -4.51 -8.66
C ASP A 438 20.77 -4.96 -10.14
N VAL A 439 19.86 -5.87 -10.50
CA VAL A 439 19.78 -6.50 -11.84
C VAL A 439 19.50 -5.47 -12.95
N CYS A 440 18.85 -4.34 -12.64
CA CYS A 440 18.55 -3.29 -13.61
C CYS A 440 19.82 -2.59 -14.14
N GLY A 441 20.98 -2.71 -13.45
CA GLY A 441 22.28 -2.23 -13.92
C GLY A 441 22.45 -0.69 -13.99
N GLN A 442 21.53 0.07 -13.40
CA GLN A 442 21.59 1.53 -13.35
C GLN A 442 22.23 2.01 -12.04
N GLU A 443 23.25 2.87 -12.12
CA GLU A 443 23.92 3.41 -10.93
C GLU A 443 23.12 4.49 -10.22
N LYS A 444 22.28 5.25 -10.95
CA LYS A 444 21.41 6.29 -10.39
C LYS A 444 20.01 6.19 -10.97
N ILE A 445 19.02 6.14 -10.08
CA ILE A 445 17.62 6.02 -10.46
C ILE A 445 16.75 6.98 -9.66
N ASN A 446 15.67 7.45 -10.26
CA ASN A 446 14.66 8.24 -9.57
C ASN A 446 13.55 7.31 -9.09
N LEU A 447 13.29 7.32 -7.78
CA LEU A 447 12.25 6.52 -7.16
C LEU A 447 11.23 7.43 -6.51
N MET A 448 9.96 7.09 -6.70
CA MET A 448 8.84 7.75 -6.03
C MET A 448 8.30 6.81 -4.95
N MET A 449 8.40 7.21 -3.68
CA MET A 449 7.75 6.50 -2.59
C MET A 449 6.47 7.24 -2.20
N THR A 450 5.32 6.58 -2.33
CA THR A 450 4.03 7.26 -2.15
C THR A 450 3.02 6.41 -1.38
N SER A 451 2.23 7.05 -0.52
CA SER A 451 1.09 6.45 0.17
C SER A 451 -0.23 6.68 -0.58
N CYS A 452 -0.19 7.33 -1.75
CA CYS A 452 -1.38 7.65 -2.54
C CYS A 452 -2.14 6.38 -2.94
N GLN A 453 -3.45 6.45 -2.81
CA GLN A 453 -4.36 5.37 -3.17
C GLN A 453 -4.59 5.35 -4.68
N ASP A 454 -5.15 4.25 -5.18
CA ASP A 454 -5.59 4.15 -6.57
C ASP A 454 -6.42 5.38 -6.99
N TYR A 455 -6.21 5.85 -8.23
CA TYR A 455 -6.86 7.05 -8.80
C TYR A 455 -6.44 8.40 -8.21
N LYS A 456 -5.33 8.45 -7.45
CA LYS A 456 -4.68 9.69 -7.02
C LYS A 456 -3.32 9.85 -7.70
N PHE A 457 -2.96 11.08 -8.03
CA PHE A 457 -1.62 11.40 -8.52
C PHE A 457 -0.70 11.76 -7.36
N SER A 458 0.51 11.20 -7.37
CA SER A 458 1.57 11.51 -6.41
C SER A 458 2.44 12.65 -6.93
N CYS A 459 2.37 13.79 -6.27
CA CYS A 459 3.29 14.92 -6.45
C CYS A 459 4.72 14.52 -6.08
N SER A 460 5.73 15.29 -6.50
CA SER A 460 7.14 14.97 -6.22
C SER A 460 7.52 15.14 -4.75
N ASP A 461 6.82 15.99 -4.01
CA ASP A 461 6.89 16.09 -2.55
C ASP A 461 6.19 14.94 -1.79
N GLY A 462 5.45 14.08 -2.50
CA GLY A 462 4.67 12.98 -1.94
C GLY A 462 3.20 13.29 -1.66
N THR A 463 2.75 14.53 -1.89
CA THR A 463 1.34 14.95 -1.75
C THR A 463 0.44 14.19 -2.73
N CYS A 464 -0.77 13.86 -2.29
CA CYS A 464 -1.74 13.11 -3.09
C CYS A 464 -2.90 14.00 -3.55
N ILE A 465 -2.96 14.29 -4.85
CA ILE A 465 -4.10 14.97 -5.49
C ILE A 465 -4.95 13.97 -6.28
N ASN A 466 -6.14 14.35 -6.72
CA ASN A 466 -6.93 13.48 -7.59
C ASN A 466 -6.25 13.33 -8.95
N LEU A 467 -6.31 12.16 -9.57
CA LEU A 467 -5.69 11.94 -10.88
C LEU A 467 -6.24 12.89 -11.99
N GLN A 468 -7.43 13.46 -11.79
CA GLN A 468 -8.04 14.44 -12.71
C GLN A 468 -7.39 15.82 -12.66
N GLN A 469 -6.73 16.14 -11.54
CA GLN A 469 -6.02 17.39 -11.30
C GLN A 469 -4.61 17.39 -11.93
N ARG A 470 -4.20 16.25 -12.50
CA ARG A 470 -2.95 16.17 -13.26
C ARG A 470 -3.16 16.79 -14.65
N CYS A 471 -2.36 17.79 -14.99
CA CYS A 471 -2.34 18.43 -16.31
C CYS A 471 -3.67 19.12 -16.66
N ASP A 472 -4.26 19.83 -15.71
CA ASP A 472 -5.55 20.50 -15.86
C ASP A 472 -5.45 22.04 -15.97
N LEU A 473 -4.22 22.57 -16.00
CA LEU A 473 -3.86 23.99 -16.07
C LEU A 473 -4.00 24.75 -14.74
N GLU A 474 -4.30 24.05 -13.65
CA GLU A 474 -4.27 24.58 -12.28
C GLU A 474 -3.13 23.92 -11.50
N THR A 475 -2.53 24.66 -10.56
CA THR A 475 -1.48 24.10 -9.70
C THR A 475 -2.12 23.64 -8.41
N ASP A 476 -2.30 22.32 -8.29
CA ASP A 476 -2.86 21.64 -7.14
C ASP A 476 -1.78 21.01 -6.25
N CYS A 477 -0.65 20.57 -6.82
CA CYS A 477 0.48 20.14 -5.99
C CYS A 477 1.15 21.37 -5.34
N PRO A 478 1.56 21.28 -4.06
CA PRO A 478 2.37 22.33 -3.42
C PRO A 478 3.68 22.62 -4.16
N ASP A 479 4.24 21.59 -4.82
CA ASP A 479 5.45 21.68 -5.63
C ASP A 479 5.19 21.97 -7.13
N GLY A 480 3.92 22.08 -7.56
CA GLY A 480 3.50 22.31 -8.94
C GLY A 480 3.82 21.20 -9.94
N THR A 481 4.18 20.00 -9.47
CA THR A 481 4.65 18.92 -10.35
C THR A 481 3.54 18.25 -11.15
N ASP A 482 2.29 18.45 -10.75
CA ASP A 482 1.07 18.14 -11.48
C ASP A 482 0.90 18.91 -12.79
N GLU A 483 1.65 19.99 -13.03
CA GLU A 483 1.63 20.70 -14.31
C GLU A 483 2.93 20.55 -15.13
N VAL A 484 3.88 19.74 -14.64
CA VAL A 484 5.16 19.49 -15.31
C VAL A 484 5.11 18.21 -16.16
N GLY A 485 5.49 18.28 -17.43
CA GLY A 485 5.62 17.08 -18.29
C GLY A 485 4.28 16.57 -18.84
N CYS A 486 3.33 17.47 -19.08
CA CYS A 486 2.00 17.18 -19.62
C CYS A 486 2.02 16.92 -21.15
N TYR A 487 2.52 15.76 -21.56
CA TYR A 487 2.38 15.28 -22.94
C TYR A 487 1.22 14.28 -23.02
N PHE A 488 0.18 14.59 -23.80
CA PHE A 488 -1.00 13.71 -23.91
C PHE A 488 -0.81 12.54 -24.88
N LEU A 489 0.26 12.58 -25.68
CA LEU A 489 0.50 11.66 -26.79
C LEU A 489 1.99 11.31 -26.89
N THR A 490 2.27 10.02 -26.99
CA THR A 490 3.58 9.49 -27.36
C THR A 490 3.45 8.66 -28.64
N LEU A 491 4.34 8.92 -29.61
CA LEU A 491 4.43 8.12 -30.83
C LEU A 491 5.32 6.89 -30.59
N PRO A 492 4.84 5.65 -30.84
CA PRO A 492 5.69 4.48 -30.74
C PRO A 492 6.88 4.55 -31.69
N LYS A 493 7.95 3.82 -31.36
CA LYS A 493 9.11 3.67 -32.26
C LYS A 493 8.67 3.10 -33.61
N GLY A 494 9.03 3.79 -34.70
CA GLY A 494 8.65 3.40 -36.06
C GLY A 494 7.24 3.82 -36.48
N TYR A 495 6.56 4.66 -35.69
CA TYR A 495 5.30 5.26 -36.11
C TYR A 495 5.52 6.16 -37.34
N ASP A 496 4.73 5.94 -38.39
CA ASP A 496 4.71 6.77 -39.58
C ASP A 496 3.34 7.47 -39.71
N GLY A 497 3.35 8.79 -39.54
CA GLY A 497 2.16 9.64 -39.66
C GLY A 497 1.62 9.77 -41.08
N LEU A 498 2.33 9.29 -42.09
CA LEU A 498 1.85 9.19 -43.47
C LEU A 498 0.99 7.93 -43.68
N ILE A 499 1.16 6.91 -42.83
CA ILE A 499 0.44 5.65 -42.92
C ILE A 499 -0.84 5.76 -42.08
N PRO A 500 -2.01 5.48 -42.68
CA PRO A 500 -3.26 5.58 -41.96
C PRO A 500 -3.42 4.43 -40.92
N PRO A 501 -4.28 4.60 -39.91
CA PRO A 501 -4.51 3.62 -38.84
C PRO A 501 -4.80 2.20 -39.33
N SER A 502 -4.55 1.22 -38.46
CA SER A 502 -4.86 -0.17 -38.74
C SER A 502 -6.36 -0.36 -38.96
N ARG A 503 -6.71 -1.24 -39.91
CA ARG A 503 -8.10 -1.58 -40.21
C ARG A 503 -8.40 -2.99 -39.71
N PRO A 504 -9.45 -3.19 -38.88
CA PRO A 504 -9.89 -4.53 -38.47
C PRO A 504 -10.26 -5.40 -39.68
N ASP A 505 -10.83 -4.78 -40.72
CA ASP A 505 -11.17 -5.41 -41.99
C ASP A 505 -10.51 -4.65 -43.15
N ARG A 506 -9.61 -5.31 -43.88
CA ARG A 506 -8.89 -4.72 -45.02
C ARG A 506 -9.80 -4.41 -46.21
N SER A 507 -10.98 -4.99 -46.28
CA SER A 507 -11.96 -4.73 -47.34
C SER A 507 -12.72 -3.41 -47.15
N GLN A 508 -12.68 -2.83 -45.95
CA GLN A 508 -13.38 -1.58 -45.65
C GLN A 508 -12.44 -0.37 -45.58
N PRO A 509 -12.92 0.83 -45.94
CA PRO A 509 -12.18 2.06 -45.69
C PRO A 509 -12.12 2.35 -44.18
N ILE A 510 -11.16 3.20 -43.79
CA ILE A 510 -11.08 3.69 -42.41
C ILE A 510 -12.28 4.56 -42.11
N LYS A 511 -12.87 4.35 -40.93
CA LYS A 511 -14.01 5.15 -40.47
C LYS A 511 -13.49 6.50 -39.96
N VAL A 512 -13.80 7.55 -40.73
CA VAL A 512 -13.64 8.95 -40.33
C VAL A 512 -15.04 9.56 -40.27
N TYR A 513 -15.42 10.08 -39.11
CA TYR A 513 -16.69 10.79 -38.92
C TYR A 513 -16.45 12.27 -39.20
N LEU A 514 -17.28 12.86 -40.05
CA LEU A 514 -17.21 14.26 -40.46
C LEU A 514 -18.48 14.98 -40.00
N TYR A 515 -18.31 16.05 -39.23
CA TYR A 515 -19.38 16.95 -38.82
C TYR A 515 -19.07 18.34 -39.37
N ILE A 516 -20.02 18.93 -40.10
CA ILE A 516 -19.89 20.28 -40.65
C ILE A 516 -21.03 21.13 -40.10
N THR A 517 -20.67 22.20 -39.41
CA THR A 517 -21.61 23.18 -38.85
C THR A 517 -21.44 24.50 -39.58
N LEU A 518 -22.52 24.99 -40.20
CA LEU A 518 -22.55 26.33 -40.77
C LEU A 518 -22.78 27.35 -39.65
N LEU A 519 -21.75 28.13 -39.31
CA LEU A 519 -21.82 29.14 -38.27
C LEU A 519 -22.53 30.40 -38.77
N SER A 520 -22.14 30.88 -39.95
CA SER A 520 -22.74 32.07 -40.56
C SER A 520 -22.57 32.12 -42.08
N VAL A 521 -23.46 32.84 -42.76
CA VAL A 521 -23.30 33.23 -44.16
C VAL A 521 -22.98 34.72 -44.18
N ARG A 522 -21.74 35.06 -44.52
CA ARG A 522 -21.23 36.45 -44.46
C ARG A 522 -21.69 37.27 -45.66
N LYS A 523 -21.70 36.68 -46.85
CA LYS A 523 -22.05 37.37 -48.10
C LYS A 523 -22.54 36.40 -49.16
N ILE A 524 -23.55 36.81 -49.92
CA ILE A 524 -24.01 36.14 -51.14
C ILE A 524 -23.96 37.16 -52.27
N ASP A 525 -23.18 36.87 -53.32
CA ASP A 525 -23.05 37.66 -54.54
C ASP A 525 -23.56 36.84 -55.73
N LEU A 526 -24.78 37.16 -56.17
CA LEU A 526 -25.44 36.48 -57.28
C LEU A 526 -24.87 36.89 -58.64
N THR A 527 -24.17 38.03 -58.73
CA THR A 527 -23.63 38.54 -60.01
C THR A 527 -22.36 37.79 -60.39
N ASN A 528 -21.51 37.50 -59.38
CA ASN A 528 -20.26 36.76 -59.55
C ASN A 528 -20.37 35.30 -59.12
N PHE A 529 -21.57 34.82 -58.77
CA PHE A 529 -21.82 33.48 -58.22
C PHE A 529 -20.87 33.10 -57.07
N ARG A 530 -20.67 34.03 -56.12
CA ARG A 530 -19.81 33.83 -54.95
C ARG A 530 -20.61 33.85 -53.67
N PHE A 531 -20.29 32.92 -52.77
CA PHE A 531 -20.85 32.86 -51.44
C PHE A 531 -19.72 32.70 -50.43
N VAL A 532 -19.80 33.45 -49.33
CA VAL A 532 -18.82 33.42 -48.24
C VAL A 532 -19.53 32.95 -46.98
N CYS A 533 -19.05 31.87 -46.39
CA CYS A 533 -19.54 31.35 -45.13
C CYS A 533 -18.41 31.09 -44.14
N GLU A 534 -18.81 30.97 -42.88
CA GLU A 534 -17.99 30.43 -41.82
C GLU A 534 -18.49 29.04 -41.46
N LEU A 535 -17.58 28.07 -41.51
CA LEU A 535 -17.84 26.68 -41.17
C LEU A 535 -16.98 26.30 -39.97
N GLU A 536 -17.56 25.51 -39.07
CA GLU A 536 -16.80 24.65 -38.15
C GLU A 536 -16.84 23.24 -38.71
N VAL A 537 -15.67 22.62 -38.86
CA VAL A 537 -15.53 21.26 -39.37
C VAL A 537 -14.83 20.43 -38.32
N GLN A 538 -15.49 19.35 -37.90
CA GLN A 538 -14.95 18.40 -36.93
C GLN A 538 -14.76 17.03 -37.58
N LEU A 539 -13.55 16.49 -37.46
CA LEU A 539 -13.19 15.15 -37.90
C LEU A 539 -12.94 14.25 -36.69
N ARG A 540 -13.56 13.06 -36.64
CA ARG A 540 -13.29 12.05 -35.61
C ARG A 540 -12.83 10.71 -36.17
N TRP A 541 -11.79 10.13 -35.58
CA TRP A 541 -11.23 8.83 -35.97
C TRP A 541 -10.51 8.14 -34.81
N ILE A 542 -10.19 6.85 -34.97
CA ILE A 542 -9.41 6.06 -33.99
C ILE A 542 -8.05 5.72 -34.62
N ASP A 543 -6.98 5.87 -33.85
CA ASP A 543 -5.66 5.33 -34.19
C ASP A 543 -5.20 4.40 -33.05
N ASP A 544 -5.29 3.10 -33.30
CA ASP A 544 -4.98 2.03 -32.33
C ASP A 544 -3.48 1.85 -32.09
N ARG A 545 -2.64 2.54 -32.86
CA ARG A 545 -1.18 2.48 -32.75
C ARG A 545 -0.64 3.47 -31.72
N LEU A 546 -1.42 4.47 -31.30
CA LEU A 546 -0.92 5.56 -30.46
C LEU A 546 -1.00 5.22 -28.98
N ILE A 547 -0.08 5.81 -28.20
CA ILE A 547 -0.07 5.69 -26.75
C ILE A 547 -0.41 7.05 -26.16
N TYR A 548 -1.37 7.07 -25.25
CA TYR A 548 -1.88 8.29 -24.63
C TYR A 548 -1.56 8.34 -23.15
N HIS A 549 -1.33 9.55 -22.65
CA HIS A 549 -0.96 9.81 -21.27
C HIS A 549 -1.81 10.93 -20.67
N HIS A 550 -2.05 10.88 -19.36
CA HIS A 550 -2.61 11.97 -18.55
C HIS A 550 -3.88 12.63 -19.14
N LEU A 551 -4.76 11.86 -19.77
CA LEU A 551 -5.96 12.41 -20.40
C LEU A 551 -7.01 12.81 -19.38
N ASN A 552 -7.37 14.09 -19.43
CA ASN A 552 -8.46 14.67 -18.67
C ASN A 552 -9.83 14.22 -19.22
N PHE A 553 -10.87 14.30 -18.39
CA PHE A 553 -12.25 14.08 -18.82
C PHE A 553 -12.73 15.22 -19.73
N ALA A 554 -12.27 16.44 -19.50
CA ALA A 554 -12.55 17.57 -20.36
C ALA A 554 -11.69 17.52 -21.63
N GLU A 555 -12.31 17.22 -22.77
CA GLU A 555 -11.66 17.17 -24.08
C GLU A 555 -10.95 18.49 -24.47
N THR A 556 -11.41 19.60 -23.91
CA THR A 556 -10.84 20.93 -24.10
C THR A 556 -9.45 21.07 -23.51
N LEU A 557 -9.08 20.25 -22.53
CA LEU A 557 -7.76 20.24 -21.88
C LEU A 557 -6.78 19.30 -22.60
N ASN A 558 -7.28 18.28 -23.30
CA ASN A 558 -6.46 17.28 -23.99
C ASN A 558 -5.99 17.75 -25.38
N VAL A 559 -5.41 18.95 -25.47
CA VAL A 559 -4.99 19.55 -26.74
C VAL A 559 -3.56 19.13 -27.10
N VAL A 560 -3.36 18.60 -28.31
CA VAL A 560 -2.04 18.26 -28.85
C VAL A 560 -1.47 19.48 -29.58
N ASN A 561 -0.50 20.14 -28.96
CA ASN A 561 0.12 21.37 -29.49
C ASN A 561 1.54 21.17 -30.03
N ASN A 562 2.14 19.99 -29.89
CA ASN A 562 3.52 19.76 -30.29
C ASN A 562 3.62 19.38 -31.78
N GLU A 563 4.18 20.26 -32.60
CA GLU A 563 4.31 20.06 -34.06
C GLU A 563 5.17 18.84 -34.41
N ASP A 564 6.16 18.49 -33.58
CA ASP A 564 7.06 17.35 -33.79
C ASP A 564 6.42 15.98 -33.49
N LEU A 565 5.21 15.97 -32.90
CA LEU A 565 4.49 14.76 -32.49
C LEU A 565 3.13 14.61 -33.19
N MET A 566 2.96 15.19 -34.38
CA MET A 566 1.73 15.07 -35.15
C MET A 566 1.59 13.64 -35.73
N PRO A 567 0.62 12.84 -35.28
CA PRO A 567 0.38 11.54 -35.87
C PRO A 567 -0.55 11.68 -37.09
N TRP A 568 -0.98 10.57 -37.67
CA TRP A 568 -1.84 10.58 -38.85
C TRP A 568 -3.12 11.38 -38.61
N ILE A 569 -3.38 12.32 -39.53
CA ILE A 569 -4.56 13.17 -39.55
C ILE A 569 -5.22 13.02 -40.93
N PRO A 570 -6.54 12.71 -40.99
CA PRO A 570 -7.27 12.70 -42.25
C PRO A 570 -7.12 14.03 -42.98
N LYS A 571 -6.69 13.97 -44.24
CA LYS A 571 -6.67 15.13 -45.13
C LYS A 571 -8.07 15.38 -45.67
N MET A 572 -8.49 16.64 -45.67
CA MET A 572 -9.75 17.07 -46.22
C MET A 572 -9.48 18.17 -47.25
N GLU A 573 -10.11 18.04 -48.41
CA GLU A 573 -10.01 18.99 -49.51
C GLU A 573 -11.43 19.46 -49.88
N PHE A 574 -11.62 20.77 -50.03
CA PHE A 574 -12.85 21.32 -50.59
C PHE A 574 -12.65 21.51 -52.07
N LEU A 575 -13.12 20.53 -52.84
CA LEU A 575 -13.09 20.56 -54.30
C LEU A 575 -14.35 21.27 -54.80
N GLY A 576 -14.19 22.15 -55.78
CA GLY A 576 -15.32 22.67 -56.54
C GLY A 576 -15.86 21.62 -57.51
N ASP A 577 -16.93 21.96 -58.22
CA ASP A 577 -17.60 21.11 -59.23
C ASP A 577 -16.87 21.08 -60.60
N GLY A 578 -15.64 21.60 -60.67
CA GLY A 578 -14.82 21.68 -61.88
C GLY A 578 -14.83 23.07 -62.53
N ASP A 579 -15.91 23.84 -62.36
CA ASP A 579 -16.05 25.22 -62.86
C ASP A 579 -15.93 26.28 -61.75
N THR A 580 -15.98 25.84 -60.48
CA THR A 580 -15.88 26.70 -59.30
C THR A 580 -14.60 26.40 -58.50
N SER A 581 -14.08 27.42 -57.81
CA SER A 581 -12.93 27.29 -56.91
C SER A 581 -13.31 27.68 -55.49
N SER A 582 -12.94 26.87 -54.51
CA SER A 582 -13.09 27.22 -53.10
C SER A 582 -11.81 27.88 -52.58
N LEU A 583 -11.93 29.11 -52.07
CA LEU A 583 -10.86 29.73 -51.28
C LEU A 583 -11.15 29.43 -49.81
N ILE A 584 -10.23 28.74 -49.15
CA ILE A 584 -10.36 28.36 -47.73
C ILE A 584 -9.36 29.18 -46.93
N GLU A 585 -9.86 29.92 -45.94
CA GLU A 585 -9.04 30.59 -44.94
C GLU A 585 -9.26 29.91 -43.58
N THR A 586 -8.27 29.13 -43.14
CA THR A 586 -8.35 28.44 -41.85
C THR A 586 -8.05 29.42 -40.71
N ARG A 587 -9.06 29.72 -39.90
CA ARG A 587 -8.92 30.65 -38.76
C ARG A 587 -8.28 30.00 -37.53
N ARG A 588 -8.69 28.76 -37.22
CA ARG A 588 -8.19 27.98 -36.07
C ARG A 588 -8.28 26.49 -36.41
N SER A 589 -7.30 25.71 -36.01
CA SER A 589 -7.35 24.26 -35.99
C SER A 589 -6.71 23.74 -34.71
N SER A 590 -7.33 22.77 -34.05
CA SER A 590 -6.76 22.15 -32.86
C SER A 590 -7.03 20.66 -32.91
N LEU A 591 -6.04 19.87 -32.50
CA LEU A 591 -6.19 18.44 -32.39
C LEU A 591 -6.42 18.08 -30.93
N ARG A 592 -7.53 17.41 -30.65
CA ARG A 592 -7.94 17.01 -29.31
C ARG A 592 -8.06 15.50 -29.21
N ILE A 593 -7.82 15.02 -28.00
CA ILE A 593 -7.83 13.62 -27.65
C ILE A 593 -8.99 13.39 -26.70
N ARG A 594 -9.97 12.57 -27.12
CA ARG A 594 -11.14 12.26 -26.29
C ARG A 594 -10.98 10.90 -25.63
N ARG A 595 -10.99 10.90 -24.29
CA ARG A 595 -10.91 9.68 -23.48
C ARG A 595 -12.22 8.90 -23.53
N TYR A 596 -12.15 7.61 -23.87
CA TYR A 596 -13.32 6.70 -23.90
C TYR A 596 -13.23 5.53 -22.93
N SER A 597 -12.04 5.21 -22.43
CA SER A 597 -11.82 4.11 -21.51
C SER A 597 -11.34 4.60 -20.15
N ASN A 598 -11.42 3.69 -19.19
CA ASN A 598 -10.66 3.80 -17.96
C ASN A 598 -9.15 3.76 -18.28
N PRO A 599 -8.30 4.27 -17.37
CA PRO A 599 -6.85 4.14 -17.49
C PRO A 599 -6.47 2.66 -17.59
N LEU A 600 -5.30 2.41 -18.12
CA LEU A 600 -4.72 1.07 -18.04
C LEU A 600 -4.43 0.67 -16.61
N PRO A 601 -4.30 -0.65 -16.37
CA PRO A 601 -3.66 -1.12 -15.15
C PRO A 601 -2.37 -0.36 -14.94
N ASP A 602 -2.18 0.07 -13.70
CA ASP A 602 -1.01 0.80 -13.28
C ASP A 602 0.27 0.00 -13.55
N ASN A 603 1.35 0.71 -13.86
CA ASN A 603 2.67 0.11 -14.05
C ASN A 603 3.69 0.92 -13.24
N ASP A 604 4.10 0.31 -12.13
CA ASP A 604 5.01 0.87 -11.13
C ASP A 604 6.46 1.04 -11.61
N GLU A 605 6.83 0.57 -12.81
CA GLU A 605 8.10 0.96 -13.44
C GLU A 605 8.08 2.44 -13.86
N ASN A 606 6.90 3.01 -14.08
CA ASN A 606 6.76 4.44 -14.37
C ASN A 606 6.61 5.19 -13.04
N ILE A 607 7.42 6.23 -12.87
CA ILE A 607 7.37 7.13 -11.71
C ILE A 607 6.00 7.80 -11.61
N TYR A 608 5.44 8.22 -12.75
CA TYR A 608 4.15 8.91 -12.84
C TYR A 608 3.08 8.00 -13.46
N GLU A 609 1.88 8.03 -12.89
CA GLU A 609 0.72 7.28 -13.35
C GLU A 609 0.16 7.82 -14.69
N GLY A 610 -0.44 6.97 -15.53
CA GLY A 610 -1.44 7.45 -16.51
C GLY A 610 -1.40 6.94 -17.95
N LYS A 611 -1.14 5.66 -18.22
CA LYS A 611 -1.33 5.11 -19.59
C LYS A 611 -2.84 4.88 -19.88
N SER A 612 -3.31 5.12 -21.11
CA SER A 612 -4.69 4.81 -21.58
C SER A 612 -4.66 4.19 -22.99
N ILE A 613 -5.49 3.17 -23.30
CA ILE A 613 -5.44 2.42 -24.59
C ILE A 613 -6.52 2.76 -25.63
N GLN A 614 -7.63 3.44 -25.33
CA GLN A 614 -8.62 3.73 -26.39
C GLN A 614 -9.14 5.17 -26.37
N VAL A 615 -8.89 5.85 -27.49
CA VAL A 615 -9.19 7.26 -27.69
C VAL A 615 -9.72 7.49 -29.10
N LEU A 616 -10.81 8.26 -29.22
CA LEU A 616 -11.17 8.91 -30.47
C LEU A 616 -10.51 10.28 -30.55
N ARG A 617 -9.87 10.56 -31.67
CA ARG A 617 -9.40 11.91 -32.01
C ARG A 617 -10.55 12.79 -32.44
N GLU A 618 -10.44 14.07 -32.14
CA GLU A 618 -11.31 15.13 -32.64
C GLU A 618 -10.43 16.27 -33.16
N ARG A 619 -10.56 16.61 -34.44
CA ARG A 619 -9.85 17.73 -35.07
C ARG A 619 -10.84 18.76 -35.56
#